data_AF-A0A962T700-F1
#
_entry.id   AF-A0A962T700-F1
#
_cell.length_a   1.000
_cell.length_b   1.000
_cell.length_c   1.000
_cell.angle_alpha   90.00
_cell.angle_beta   90.00
_cell.angle_gamma   90.00
#
_symmetry.space_group_name_H-M   'P 1'
#
loop_
_entity.id
_entity.type
_entity.pdbx_description
1 polymer ?
#
loop_
_entity_poly.entity_id
_entity_poly.type
_entity_poly.pdbx_seq_one_letter_code
_entity_poly.pdbx_strand_id
1 'polypeptide(L)'
;MLFPAYAETEPAEPLPERHPLVAPGGGYIGAQTCAECHQHEYESWQGSHHARSMEPANEKTVLGDFNNATFTYEGVTSTFFRQKGQFMVRTDGPDGALRDYEIAYTFGFTPLQQYLIGFPDGRYQMLGIAWDSRPQEQGGQRWFHLYPDQNITPRDPLHWTGLQQNWNYMCAECHSTNLHKNYDPQARRFHTTWSEINVSCEACHGPG
;
A
#
# COMPACT_ATOMS: atom_id res chain seq x y z
N MET A 1 21.35 -1.46 15.26
CA MET A 1 20.81 -0.59 16.32
C MET A 1 19.32 -0.87 16.39
N LEU A 2 18.87 -1.39 17.52
CA LEU A 2 17.53 -1.96 17.71
C LEU A 2 16.47 -0.85 17.68
N PHE A 3 15.41 -1.05 16.91
CA PHE A 3 14.18 -0.26 17.02
C PHE A 3 13.62 -0.45 18.44
N PRO A 4 13.10 0.60 19.10
CA PRO A 4 12.42 0.41 20.37
C PRO A 4 11.20 -0.49 20.14
N ALA A 5 11.07 -1.53 20.96
CA ALA A 5 9.87 -2.34 21.01
C ALA A 5 8.69 -1.43 21.38
N TYR A 6 7.63 -1.44 20.57
CA TYR A 6 6.37 -0.80 20.92
C TYR A 6 5.88 -1.41 22.25
N ALA A 7 5.72 -0.57 23.28
CA ALA A 7 5.25 -1.00 24.59
C ALA A 7 3.80 -1.51 24.50
N GLU A 8 3.54 -2.66 25.14
CA GLU A 8 2.35 -3.51 25.02
C GLU A 8 1.05 -2.94 25.63
N THR A 9 0.98 -1.66 26.00
CA THR A 9 -0.14 -1.14 26.84
C THR A 9 -0.89 0.06 26.27
N GLU A 10 -0.52 0.59 25.11
CA GLU A 10 -1.31 1.66 24.50
C GLU A 10 -2.39 1.04 23.62
N PRO A 11 -3.68 1.43 23.79
CA PRO A 11 -4.71 1.03 22.84
C PRO A 11 -4.23 1.44 21.45
N ALA A 12 -4.27 0.50 20.50
CA ALA A 12 -3.90 0.78 19.12
C ALA A 12 -4.66 2.04 18.68
N GLU A 13 -3.93 3.16 18.54
CA GLU A 13 -4.52 4.37 18.02
C GLU A 13 -5.19 3.99 16.69
N PRO A 14 -6.45 4.41 16.47
CA PRO A 14 -7.10 4.13 15.21
C PRO A 14 -6.17 4.59 14.10
N LEU A 15 -5.96 3.72 13.11
CA LEU A 15 -5.21 4.08 11.92
C LEU A 15 -5.71 5.44 11.45
N PRO A 16 -4.80 6.35 11.04
CA PRO A 16 -5.24 7.65 10.54
C PRO A 16 -6.34 7.43 9.52
N GLU A 17 -7.46 8.14 9.68
CA GLU A 17 -8.53 8.14 8.68
C GLU A 17 -7.88 8.25 7.31
N ARG A 18 -8.31 7.41 6.34
CA ARG A 18 -7.77 7.35 4.97
C ARG A 18 -7.35 8.74 4.56
N HIS A 19 -6.03 8.94 4.36
CA HIS A 19 -5.43 10.27 4.21
C HIS A 19 -6.35 11.13 3.35
N PRO A 20 -6.90 12.24 3.90
CA PRO A 20 -7.74 13.11 3.12
C PRO A 20 -6.95 13.53 1.89
N LEU A 21 -7.56 13.41 0.71
CA LEU A 21 -7.00 13.95 -0.53
C LEU A 21 -6.65 15.41 -0.22
N VAL A 22 -5.36 15.70 -0.09
CA VAL A 22 -4.92 17.05 0.23
C VAL A 22 -5.36 17.91 -0.94
N ALA A 23 -6.08 18.99 -0.63
CA ALA A 23 -6.51 19.95 -1.63
C ALA A 23 -5.29 20.34 -2.48
N PRO A 24 -5.41 20.37 -3.82
CA PRO A 24 -4.26 20.54 -4.67
C PRO A 24 -3.48 21.81 -4.30
N GLY A 25 -2.27 21.62 -3.78
CA GLY A 25 -1.33 22.68 -3.44
C GLY A 25 -0.24 22.74 -4.51
N GLY A 26 0.33 23.92 -4.74
CA GLY A 26 1.44 24.07 -5.69
C GLY A 26 1.04 24.07 -7.17
N GLY A 27 -0.22 24.39 -7.48
CA GLY A 27 -0.72 24.50 -8.87
C GLY A 27 -1.19 23.19 -9.49
N TYR A 28 -1.15 22.08 -8.74
CA TYR A 28 -1.81 20.86 -9.20
C TYR A 28 -3.32 21.07 -9.21
N ILE A 29 -4.06 20.46 -10.11
CA ILE A 29 -5.53 20.60 -10.23
C ILE A 29 -6.25 19.24 -10.25
N GLY A 30 -5.51 18.14 -10.41
CA GLY A 30 -6.00 16.78 -10.44
C GLY A 30 -6.50 16.34 -11.81
N ALA A 31 -6.34 15.04 -12.12
CA ALA A 31 -6.71 14.47 -13.41
C ALA A 31 -8.18 14.69 -13.80
N GLN A 32 -9.08 14.81 -12.82
CA GLN A 32 -10.50 15.05 -13.08
C GLN A 32 -10.73 16.39 -13.80
N THR A 33 -9.96 17.44 -13.48
CA THR A 33 -10.07 18.73 -14.18
C THR A 33 -9.49 18.62 -15.59
N CYS A 34 -8.42 17.84 -15.78
CA CYS A 34 -7.92 17.54 -17.13
C CYS A 34 -8.99 16.86 -17.99
N ALA A 35 -9.78 15.95 -17.41
CA ALA A 35 -10.84 15.20 -18.10
C ALA A 35 -11.96 16.08 -18.67
N GLU A 36 -12.16 17.28 -18.14
CA GLU A 36 -13.19 18.23 -18.62
C GLU A 36 -12.95 18.67 -20.07
N CYS A 37 -11.68 18.68 -20.51
CA CYS A 37 -11.28 18.99 -21.88
C CYS A 37 -10.60 17.82 -22.62
N HIS A 38 -9.96 16.90 -21.89
CA HIS A 38 -9.17 15.77 -22.42
C HIS A 38 -9.82 14.42 -22.08
N GLN A 39 -11.09 14.26 -22.43
CA GLN A 39 -11.87 13.08 -22.04
C GLN A 39 -11.27 11.78 -22.60
N HIS A 40 -10.81 11.77 -23.85
CA HIS A 40 -10.29 10.57 -24.50
C HIS A 40 -8.98 10.07 -23.85
N GLU A 41 -8.07 11.02 -23.58
CA GLU A 41 -6.80 10.74 -22.90
C GLU A 41 -7.06 10.27 -21.47
N TYR A 42 -7.99 10.91 -20.77
CA TYR A 42 -8.38 10.54 -19.42
C TYR A 42 -8.96 9.12 -19.34
N GLU A 43 -9.89 8.76 -20.23
CA GLU A 43 -10.45 7.41 -20.31
C GLU A 43 -9.37 6.37 -20.61
N SER A 44 -8.43 6.68 -21.50
CA SER A 44 -7.28 5.82 -21.81
C SER A 44 -6.35 5.65 -20.61
N TRP A 45 -6.10 6.73 -19.85
CA TRP A 45 -5.27 6.72 -18.66
C TRP A 45 -5.92 5.92 -17.52
N GLN A 46 -7.22 6.06 -17.26
CA GLN A 46 -7.91 5.39 -16.15
C GLN A 46 -7.75 3.85 -16.18
N GLY A 47 -7.72 3.26 -17.38
CA GLY A 47 -7.51 1.81 -17.55
C GLY A 47 -6.04 1.35 -17.46
N SER A 48 -5.09 2.30 -17.41
CA SER A 48 -3.66 2.01 -17.48
C SER A 48 -3.06 1.57 -16.15
N HIS A 49 -1.87 0.96 -16.21
CA HIS A 49 -1.11 0.62 -14.99
C HIS A 49 -0.62 1.87 -14.24
N HIS A 50 -0.54 3.04 -14.86
CA HIS A 50 -0.20 4.29 -14.17
C HIS A 50 -1.32 4.72 -13.24
N ALA A 51 -2.57 4.79 -13.73
CA ALA A 51 -3.74 5.10 -12.91
C ALA A 51 -3.95 4.06 -11.80
N ARG A 52 -3.65 2.80 -12.10
CA ARG A 52 -3.81 1.66 -11.18
C ARG A 52 -2.54 1.29 -10.41
N SER A 53 -1.54 2.17 -10.43
CA SER A 53 -0.26 1.93 -9.76
C SER A 53 -0.43 1.82 -8.25
N MET A 54 -1.35 2.60 -7.67
CA MET A 54 -1.81 2.45 -6.30
C MET A 54 -3.25 3.00 -6.19
N GLU A 55 -4.12 2.33 -5.43
CA GLU A 55 -5.52 2.75 -5.26
C GLU A 55 -5.97 2.49 -3.82
N PRO A 56 -6.90 3.29 -3.23
CA PRO A 56 -7.46 2.99 -1.92
C PRO A 56 -8.09 1.60 -1.92
N ALA A 57 -7.84 0.80 -0.89
CA ALA A 57 -8.40 -0.54 -0.80
C ALA A 57 -9.93 -0.49 -0.62
N ASN A 58 -10.65 -1.02 -1.59
CA ASN A 58 -12.11 -1.12 -1.59
C ASN A 58 -12.57 -2.25 -2.52
N GLU A 59 -13.88 -2.48 -2.57
CA GLU A 59 -14.48 -3.59 -3.35
C GLU A 59 -14.20 -3.55 -4.85
N LYS A 60 -13.86 -2.39 -5.41
CA LYS A 60 -13.57 -2.22 -6.84
C LYS A 60 -12.09 -2.38 -7.17
N THR A 61 -11.21 -2.18 -6.19
CA THR A 61 -9.76 -2.05 -6.41
C THR A 61 -8.98 -3.26 -5.92
N VAL A 62 -9.47 -3.94 -4.89
CA VAL A 62 -8.88 -5.18 -4.37
C VAL A 62 -9.22 -6.35 -5.28
N LEU A 63 -8.18 -6.98 -5.84
CA LEU A 63 -8.29 -8.15 -6.70
C LEU A 63 -8.13 -9.46 -5.92
N GLY A 64 -7.48 -9.41 -4.76
CA GLY A 64 -7.16 -10.60 -3.98
C GLY A 64 -8.35 -11.20 -3.27
N ASP A 65 -8.22 -12.48 -2.93
CA ASP A 65 -9.23 -13.20 -2.17
C ASP A 65 -9.15 -12.86 -0.67
N PHE A 66 -10.08 -12.04 -0.18
CA PHE A 66 -10.28 -11.71 1.23
C PHE A 66 -11.50 -12.41 1.83
N ASN A 67 -11.87 -13.59 1.32
CA ASN A 67 -12.97 -14.41 1.85
C ASN A 67 -12.48 -15.44 2.89
N ASN A 68 -11.72 -14.98 3.90
CA ASN A 68 -11.02 -15.83 4.87
C ASN A 68 -9.98 -16.76 4.23
N ALA A 69 -9.35 -16.32 3.14
CA ALA A 69 -8.28 -17.06 2.49
C ALA A 69 -7.06 -17.14 3.43
N THR A 70 -6.37 -18.28 3.40
CA THR A 70 -5.15 -18.48 4.17
C THR A 70 -3.97 -18.74 3.26
N PHE A 71 -2.81 -18.25 3.66
CA PHE A 71 -1.54 -18.48 2.97
C PHE A 71 -0.47 -18.74 4.03
N THR A 72 0.25 -19.85 3.90
CA THR A 72 1.31 -20.22 4.86
C THR A 72 2.66 -20.21 4.16
N TYR A 73 3.62 -19.52 4.75
CA TYR A 73 4.98 -19.42 4.26
C TYR A 73 5.96 -19.38 5.44
N GLU A 74 7.03 -20.18 5.39
CA GLU A 74 8.09 -20.25 6.42
C GLU A 74 7.55 -20.33 7.88
N GLY A 75 6.45 -21.06 8.07
CA GLY A 75 5.83 -21.27 9.39
C GLY A 75 4.87 -20.16 9.87
N VAL A 76 4.70 -19.08 9.11
CA VAL A 76 3.71 -18.03 9.37
C VAL A 76 2.48 -18.28 8.51
N THR A 77 1.31 -18.40 9.14
CA THR A 77 0.01 -18.44 8.44
C THR A 77 -0.64 -17.07 8.48
N SER A 78 -0.75 -16.46 7.30
CA SER A 78 -1.51 -15.23 7.09
C SER A 78 -2.96 -15.54 6.70
N THR A 79 -3.91 -14.77 7.23
CA THR A 79 -5.33 -14.88 6.86
C THR A 79 -5.83 -13.55 6.31
N PHE A 80 -6.38 -13.56 5.10
CA PHE A 80 -6.95 -12.39 4.43
C PHE A 80 -8.48 -12.44 4.55
N PHE A 81 -9.08 -11.42 5.15
CA PHE A 81 -10.50 -11.42 5.49
C PHE A 81 -11.11 -10.02 5.41
N ARG A 82 -12.44 -9.94 5.46
CA ARG A 82 -13.16 -8.67 5.59
C ARG A 82 -13.71 -8.52 7.01
N GLN A 83 -13.59 -7.33 7.58
CA GLN A 83 -14.19 -6.99 8.87
C GLN A 83 -14.82 -5.60 8.79
N LYS A 84 -16.11 -5.49 9.12
CA LYS A 84 -16.84 -4.20 9.10
C LYS A 84 -16.71 -3.42 7.77
N GLY A 85 -16.63 -4.14 6.64
CA GLY A 85 -16.46 -3.55 5.31
C GLY A 85 -15.01 -3.17 4.94
N GLN A 86 -14.06 -3.36 5.84
CA GLN A 86 -12.64 -3.13 5.61
C GLN A 86 -11.94 -4.43 5.20
N PHE A 87 -10.87 -4.30 4.42
CA PHE A 87 -9.99 -5.41 4.03
C PHE A 87 -8.90 -5.56 5.08
N MET A 88 -8.75 -6.78 5.61
CA MET A 88 -7.88 -7.07 6.74
C MET A 88 -6.93 -8.22 6.39
N VAL A 89 -5.75 -8.20 7.02
CA VAL A 89 -4.86 -9.35 7.07
C VAL A 89 -4.47 -9.63 8.52
N ARG A 90 -4.56 -10.90 8.93
CA ARG A 90 -3.92 -11.40 10.15
C ARG A 90 -2.54 -11.93 9.75
N THR A 91 -1.47 -11.33 10.20
CA THR A 91 -0.09 -11.76 9.92
C THR A 91 0.88 -11.34 11.03
N ASP A 92 2.13 -11.79 10.98
CA ASP A 92 3.16 -11.50 11.97
C ASP A 92 3.58 -10.02 11.95
N GLY A 93 3.76 -9.44 13.14
CA GLY A 93 4.17 -8.04 13.30
C GLY A 93 5.67 -7.84 13.45
N PRO A 94 6.11 -6.62 13.83
CA PRO A 94 7.53 -6.32 14.10
C PRO A 94 8.16 -7.19 15.19
N ASP A 95 7.34 -7.76 16.09
CA ASP A 95 7.74 -8.66 17.16
C ASP A 95 7.56 -10.16 16.80
N GLY A 96 7.06 -10.45 15.60
CA GLY A 96 6.72 -11.80 15.15
C GLY A 96 5.37 -12.32 15.66
N ALA A 97 4.62 -11.55 16.45
CA ALA A 97 3.30 -11.97 16.91
C ALA A 97 2.24 -11.71 15.83
N LEU A 98 1.27 -12.62 15.69
CA LEU A 98 0.16 -12.45 14.76
C LEU A 98 -0.79 -11.36 15.25
N ARG A 99 -1.11 -10.41 14.38
CA ARG A 99 -2.05 -9.30 14.64
C ARG A 99 -2.89 -9.02 13.40
N ASP A 100 -4.02 -8.37 13.60
CA ASP A 100 -4.89 -7.92 12.52
C ASP A 100 -4.47 -6.52 12.07
N TYR A 101 -4.29 -6.36 10.77
CA TYR A 101 -3.93 -5.10 10.13
C TYR A 101 -4.94 -4.78 9.04
N GLU A 102 -5.38 -3.52 8.98
CA GLU A 102 -6.17 -3.04 7.85
C GLU A 102 -5.27 -2.80 6.64
N ILE A 103 -5.76 -3.23 5.48
CA ILE A 103 -5.18 -2.90 4.19
C ILE A 103 -5.68 -1.52 3.78
N ALA A 104 -4.76 -0.56 3.69
CA ALA A 104 -5.07 0.82 3.34
C ALA A 104 -5.14 1.02 1.82
N TYR A 105 -4.19 0.44 1.08
CA TYR A 105 -4.06 0.62 -0.37
C TYR A 105 -3.73 -0.71 -1.06
N THR A 106 -4.18 -0.83 -2.30
CA THR A 106 -3.64 -1.79 -3.27
C THR A 106 -2.45 -1.15 -3.98
N PHE A 107 -1.45 -1.94 -4.34
CA PHE A 107 -0.24 -1.48 -5.03
C PHE A 107 0.07 -2.41 -6.20
N GLY A 108 0.08 -1.86 -7.41
CA GLY A 108 0.12 -2.62 -8.64
C GLY A 108 -1.24 -3.17 -9.05
N PHE A 109 -1.26 -3.74 -10.26
CA PHE A 109 -2.46 -4.26 -10.90
C PHE A 109 -2.21 -5.63 -11.56
N THR A 110 -1.55 -5.67 -12.72
CA THR A 110 -1.17 -6.91 -13.44
C THR A 110 0.33 -6.90 -13.70
N PRO A 111 1.06 -8.02 -13.51
CA PRO A 111 0.58 -9.38 -13.20
C PRO A 111 0.36 -9.68 -11.71
N LEU A 112 0.61 -8.70 -10.83
CA LEU A 112 0.46 -8.88 -9.40
C LEU A 112 -0.07 -7.61 -8.73
N GLN A 113 -0.72 -7.80 -7.58
CA GLN A 113 -1.16 -6.73 -6.69
C GLN A 113 -0.65 -7.01 -5.27
N GLN A 114 0.13 -6.08 -4.73
CA GLN A 114 0.54 -6.01 -3.33
C GLN A 114 -0.43 -5.14 -2.53
N TYR A 115 -0.24 -5.12 -1.22
CA TYR A 115 -1.10 -4.42 -0.28
C TYR A 115 -0.28 -3.64 0.74
N LEU A 116 -0.72 -2.42 1.07
CA LEU A 116 -0.05 -1.55 2.02
C LEU A 116 -0.82 -1.46 3.33
N ILE A 117 -0.07 -1.47 4.42
CA ILE A 117 -0.58 -1.32 5.78
C ILE A 117 -0.04 -0.01 6.36
N GLY A 118 -0.93 0.83 6.89
CA GLY A 118 -0.55 2.07 7.57
C GLY A 118 -0.13 1.82 9.02
N PHE A 119 0.76 2.66 9.54
CA PHE A 119 1.19 2.68 10.94
C PHE A 119 0.93 4.06 11.56
N PRO A 120 0.74 4.14 12.90
CA PRO A 120 0.51 5.41 13.59
C PRO A 120 1.65 6.44 13.44
N ASP A 121 2.86 6.00 13.10
CA ASP A 121 4.02 6.87 12.85
C ASP A 121 4.06 7.45 11.42
N GLY A 122 2.99 7.24 10.64
CA GLY A 122 2.82 7.74 9.28
C GLY A 122 3.48 6.88 8.20
N ARG A 123 4.14 5.78 8.58
CA ARG A 123 4.66 4.82 7.61
C ARG A 123 3.52 4.03 6.96
N TYR A 124 3.67 3.81 5.66
CA TYR A 124 3.02 2.71 4.96
C TYR A 124 4.06 1.63 4.69
N GLN A 125 3.69 0.38 4.98
CA GLN A 125 4.53 -0.78 4.79
C GLN A 125 3.93 -1.70 3.74
N MET A 126 4.78 -2.19 2.84
CA MET A 126 4.40 -3.10 1.77
C MET A 126 4.42 -4.54 2.28
N LEU A 127 3.29 -5.23 2.15
CA LEU A 127 3.21 -6.65 2.50
C LEU A 127 4.08 -7.48 1.53
N GLY A 128 4.84 -8.43 2.08
CA GLY A 128 5.66 -9.38 1.31
C GLY A 128 4.84 -10.45 0.58
N ILE A 129 3.54 -10.55 0.90
CA ILE A 129 2.58 -11.44 0.26
C ILE A 129 1.78 -10.63 -0.77
N ALA A 130 1.73 -11.14 -2.00
CA ALA A 130 1.04 -10.52 -3.12
C ALA A 130 -0.02 -11.46 -3.70
N TRP A 131 -0.99 -10.87 -4.39
CA TRP A 131 -1.95 -11.59 -5.21
C TRP A 131 -1.46 -11.65 -6.65
N ASP A 132 -1.43 -12.86 -7.22
CA ASP A 132 -1.20 -13.07 -8.64
C ASP A 132 -2.51 -12.76 -9.38
N SER A 133 -2.58 -11.62 -10.04
CA SER A 133 -3.80 -11.13 -10.68
C SER A 133 -4.00 -11.68 -12.09
N ARG A 134 -3.04 -12.47 -12.60
CA ARG A 134 -3.19 -13.12 -13.90
C ARG A 134 -4.40 -14.06 -13.92
N PRO A 135 -4.95 -14.36 -15.11
CA PRO A 135 -6.00 -15.35 -15.23
C PRO A 135 -5.59 -16.73 -14.68
N GLN A 136 -6.57 -17.50 -14.20
CA GLN A 136 -6.34 -18.81 -13.59
C GLN A 136 -5.69 -19.79 -14.57
N GLU A 137 -6.03 -19.72 -15.86
CA GLU A 137 -5.43 -20.52 -16.93
C GLU A 137 -3.93 -20.24 -17.14
N GLN A 138 -3.42 -19.12 -16.62
CA GLN A 138 -2.00 -18.77 -16.59
C GLN A 138 -1.33 -19.05 -15.23
N GLY A 139 -2.05 -19.73 -14.32
CA GLY A 139 -1.58 -20.06 -12.97
C GLY A 139 -1.70 -18.91 -11.95
N GLY A 140 -2.46 -17.87 -12.28
CA GLY A 140 -2.77 -16.77 -11.36
C GLY A 140 -3.97 -17.05 -10.46
N GLN A 141 -4.58 -15.97 -9.95
CA GLN A 141 -5.65 -15.98 -8.95
C GLN A 141 -5.25 -16.70 -7.65
N ARG A 142 -4.07 -16.37 -7.12
CA ARG A 142 -3.54 -16.99 -5.88
C ARG A 142 -2.63 -16.06 -5.10
N TRP A 143 -2.56 -16.29 -3.79
CA TRP A 143 -1.57 -15.69 -2.91
C TRP A 143 -0.19 -16.31 -3.13
N PHE A 144 0.86 -15.49 -3.08
CA PHE A 144 2.24 -15.93 -3.14
C PHE A 144 3.16 -14.97 -2.38
N HIS A 145 4.34 -15.45 -1.98
CA HIS A 145 5.37 -14.63 -1.35
C HIS A 145 6.33 -14.08 -2.41
N LEU A 146 6.68 -12.79 -2.33
CA LEU A 146 7.53 -12.11 -3.32
C LEU A 146 9.00 -12.56 -3.26
N TYR A 147 9.41 -13.08 -2.11
CA TYR A 147 10.74 -13.63 -1.89
C TYR A 147 10.59 -15.13 -1.65
N PRO A 148 10.40 -15.96 -2.70
CA PRO A 148 10.36 -17.41 -2.53
C PRO A 148 11.72 -17.93 -2.03
N ASP A 149 11.68 -19.06 -1.33
CA ASP A 149 12.86 -19.75 -0.78
C ASP A 149 13.76 -18.91 0.16
N GLN A 150 13.23 -17.83 0.74
CA GLN A 150 13.93 -17.01 1.73
C GLN A 150 13.23 -17.03 3.08
N ASN A 151 13.98 -17.38 4.13
CA ASN A 151 13.51 -17.27 5.51
C ASN A 151 13.70 -15.84 6.04
N ILE A 152 12.72 -14.98 5.74
CA ILE A 152 12.69 -13.58 6.16
C ILE A 152 12.03 -13.48 7.54
N THR A 153 12.84 -13.36 8.59
CA THR A 153 12.35 -13.22 9.96
C THR A 153 11.94 -11.78 10.28
N PRO A 154 11.17 -11.51 11.36
CA PRO A 154 10.79 -10.14 11.76
C PRO A 154 11.95 -9.17 12.02
N ARG A 155 13.17 -9.67 12.19
CA ARG A 155 14.39 -8.86 12.38
C ARG A 155 15.10 -8.52 11.07
N ASP A 156 14.70 -9.14 9.97
CA ASP A 156 15.30 -8.95 8.66
C ASP A 156 14.86 -7.61 8.05
N PRO A 157 15.77 -6.81 7.46
CA PRO A 157 15.41 -5.58 6.77
C PRO A 157 14.36 -5.73 5.65
N LEU A 158 14.26 -6.92 5.04
CA LEU A 158 13.28 -7.28 4.01
C LEU A 158 11.93 -7.73 4.56
N HIS A 159 11.81 -7.95 5.88
CA HIS A 159 10.52 -8.20 6.51
C HIS A 159 9.56 -7.05 6.19
N TRP A 160 8.26 -7.34 6.06
CA TRP A 160 7.28 -6.35 5.63
C TRP A 160 7.20 -5.14 6.57
N THR A 161 7.57 -5.28 7.85
CA THR A 161 7.68 -4.16 8.80
C THR A 161 9.05 -3.48 8.84
N GLY A 162 10.01 -4.01 8.08
CA GLY A 162 11.39 -3.56 7.97
C GLY A 162 11.55 -2.27 7.14
N LEU A 163 12.79 -1.80 7.04
CA LEU A 163 13.11 -0.55 6.35
C LEU A 163 13.00 -0.67 4.82
N GLN A 164 13.31 -1.84 4.25
CA GLN A 164 13.32 -2.01 2.80
C GLN A 164 11.91 -2.17 2.21
N GLN A 165 10.89 -2.32 3.06
CA GLN A 165 9.48 -2.42 2.66
C GLN A 165 8.70 -1.14 2.92
N ASN A 166 9.39 -0.06 3.35
CA ASN A 166 8.76 1.22 3.64
C ASN A 166 8.41 1.96 2.35
N TRP A 167 7.10 2.07 2.08
CA TRP A 167 6.60 2.72 0.87
C TRP A 167 6.97 4.20 0.79
N ASN A 168 6.87 4.96 1.89
CA ASN A 168 7.14 6.41 1.89
C ASN A 168 8.55 6.73 1.39
N TYR A 169 9.54 5.92 1.79
CA TYR A 169 10.93 6.08 1.42
C TYR A 169 11.25 5.45 0.05
N MET A 170 10.79 4.23 -0.20
CA MET A 170 11.24 3.41 -1.33
C MET A 170 10.41 3.59 -2.61
N CYS A 171 9.11 3.91 -2.49
CA CYS A 171 8.15 3.70 -3.58
C CYS A 171 7.30 4.93 -3.88
N ALA A 172 6.96 5.71 -2.85
CA ALA A 172 5.98 6.78 -2.96
C ALA A 172 6.30 7.78 -4.07
N GLU A 173 7.56 8.12 -4.25
CA GLU A 173 7.99 9.15 -5.22
C GLU A 173 7.69 8.79 -6.67
N CYS A 174 7.72 7.49 -7.00
CA CYS A 174 7.40 7.00 -8.34
C CYS A 174 5.94 6.56 -8.50
N HIS A 175 5.22 6.35 -7.40
CA HIS A 175 3.88 5.77 -7.38
C HIS A 175 2.83 6.74 -6.82
N SER A 176 3.10 8.04 -6.91
CA SER A 176 2.16 9.10 -6.54
C SER A 176 2.45 10.38 -7.33
N THR A 177 1.56 11.36 -7.23
CA THR A 177 1.69 12.66 -7.90
C THR A 177 1.81 13.77 -6.87
N ASN A 178 2.80 14.65 -7.07
CA ASN A 178 3.14 15.76 -6.16
C ASN A 178 3.40 15.30 -4.71
N LEU A 179 4.29 14.32 -4.55
CA LEU A 179 4.62 13.79 -3.24
C LEU A 179 5.44 14.78 -2.41
N HIS A 180 5.04 14.95 -1.15
CA HIS A 180 5.88 15.52 -0.10
C HIS A 180 6.02 14.51 1.03
N LYS A 181 7.23 13.94 1.20
CA LYS A 181 7.49 12.91 2.22
C LYS A 181 7.28 13.44 3.65
N ASN A 182 7.67 14.71 3.89
CA ASN A 182 7.60 15.40 5.19
C ASN A 182 8.08 14.52 6.36
N TYR A 183 9.30 14.00 6.23
CA TYR A 183 9.91 13.18 7.27
C TYR A 183 10.48 14.06 8.38
N ASP A 184 10.05 13.82 9.62
CA ASP A 184 10.65 14.41 10.82
C ASP A 184 11.75 13.48 11.35
N PRO A 185 13.04 13.86 11.27
CA PRO A 185 14.14 13.01 11.74
C PRO A 185 14.24 12.92 13.26
N GLN A 186 13.72 13.89 14.01
CA GLN A 186 13.72 13.88 15.48
C GLN A 186 12.62 12.96 16.01
N ALA A 187 11.39 13.13 15.50
CA ALA A 187 10.27 12.27 15.86
C ALA A 187 10.31 10.90 15.16
N ARG A 188 11.11 10.76 14.10
CA ARG A 188 11.21 9.60 13.21
C ARG A 188 9.86 9.19 12.61
N ARG A 189 9.08 10.19 12.19
CA ARG A 189 7.72 10.04 11.67
C ARG A 189 7.60 10.60 10.25
N PHE A 190 6.65 10.07 9.51
CA PHE A 190 6.28 10.62 8.21
C PHE A 190 4.97 11.41 8.33
N HIS A 191 4.92 12.56 7.68
CA HIS A 191 3.69 13.31 7.43
C HIS A 191 3.44 13.39 5.92
N THR A 192 3.55 12.24 5.25
CA THR A 192 3.57 12.17 3.79
C THR A 192 2.24 12.61 3.19
N THR A 193 2.31 13.55 2.26
CA THR A 193 1.15 14.06 1.50
C THR A 193 1.40 13.94 0.00
N TRP A 194 0.33 13.90 -0.78
CA TRP A 194 0.34 13.84 -2.25
C TRP A 194 -0.93 14.51 -2.78
N SER A 195 -0.92 14.93 -4.05
CA SER A 195 -2.14 15.39 -4.73
C SER A 195 -2.99 14.21 -5.20
N GLU A 196 -2.35 13.19 -5.80
CA GLU A 196 -3.03 11.98 -6.26
C GLU A 196 -2.19 10.75 -5.93
N ILE A 197 -2.87 9.67 -5.56
CA ILE A 197 -2.25 8.47 -4.98
C ILE A 197 -1.83 7.45 -6.03
N ASN A 198 -1.45 7.93 -7.21
CA ASN A 198 -1.00 7.14 -8.36
C ASN A 198 -0.13 8.02 -9.30
N VAL A 199 0.31 7.44 -10.42
CA VAL A 199 0.96 8.19 -11.50
C VAL A 199 -0.12 8.84 -12.36
N SER A 200 -0.46 10.08 -12.02
CA SER A 200 -1.51 10.87 -12.66
C SER A 200 -1.01 11.69 -13.84
N CYS A 201 -1.90 12.42 -14.51
CA CYS A 201 -1.59 13.33 -15.61
C CYS A 201 -0.44 14.28 -15.25
N GLU A 202 -0.56 14.91 -14.07
CA GLU A 202 0.36 15.95 -13.60
C GLU A 202 1.69 15.40 -13.08
N ALA A 203 1.82 14.07 -12.92
CA ALA A 203 3.12 13.44 -12.67
C ALA A 203 4.06 13.54 -13.89
N CYS A 204 3.48 13.58 -15.09
CA CYS A 204 4.23 13.70 -16.35
C CYS A 204 4.17 15.12 -16.93
N HIS A 205 3.03 15.79 -16.81
CA HIS A 205 2.77 17.10 -17.44
C HIS A 205 3.02 18.29 -16.52
N GLY A 206 3.29 18.04 -15.23
CA GLY A 206 3.46 19.08 -14.23
C GLY A 206 2.14 19.70 -13.78
N PRO A 207 2.21 20.73 -12.92
CA PRO A 207 1.04 21.46 -12.41
C PRO A 207 0.25 22.13 -13.56
N GLY A 208 -1.09 22.08 -13.50
CA GLY A 208 -2.02 22.56 -14.53
C GLY A 208 -2.46 24.02 -14.48
#